data_AF-A0A842UQC5-F1
#
_entry.id   AF-A0A842UQC5-F1
#
_cell.length_a   1.000
_cell.length_b   1.000
_cell.length_c   1.000
_cell.angle_alpha   90.00
_cell.angle_beta   90.00
_cell.angle_gamma   90.00
#
_symmetry.space_group_name_H-M   'P 1'
#
loop_
_entity.id
_entity.type
_entity.pdbx_description
1 polymer ?
#
loop_
_entity_poly.entity_id
_entity_poly.type
_entity_poly.pdbx_seq_one_letter_code
_entity_poly.pdbx_strand_id
1 'polypeptide(L)'
;MIKSGNFRELEIYHLAHAFVLDIYELAKDFPKSEDNNLTSQLVRAATCLPLNIAEGSGANSNKVFLNFLVFCYRSSLEVEACLLLGKDLGYIQDRKFSIYFEKLDKFVRKLYRYMQYLDEITGNRKNDRTQFCRQYKYYADQSFKQRGSHLRQA
;
A
#
# COMPACT_ATOMS: atom_id res chain seq x y z
N MET A 1 8.85 18.82 -16.85
CA MET A 1 7.88 17.70 -16.74
C MET A 1 8.69 16.45 -16.45
N ILE A 2 8.52 15.78 -15.31
CA ILE A 2 9.12 14.44 -15.15
C ILE A 2 7.97 13.45 -15.16
N LYS A 3 7.67 12.96 -16.37
CA LYS A 3 6.75 11.87 -16.68
C LYS A 3 7.62 10.62 -16.84
N SER A 4 7.64 9.75 -15.85
CA SER A 4 8.10 8.37 -16.09
C SER A 4 6.90 7.62 -16.66
N GLY A 5 6.70 7.71 -17.97
CA GLY A 5 5.62 7.01 -18.68
C GLY A 5 5.80 5.49 -18.67
N ASN A 6 6.88 4.99 -18.09
CA ASN A 6 7.18 3.59 -17.91
C ASN A 6 7.15 3.25 -16.42
N PHE A 7 6.06 2.65 -15.95
CA PHE A 7 5.98 2.14 -14.58
C PHE A 7 7.05 1.10 -14.26
N ARG A 8 7.61 0.43 -15.29
CA ARG A 8 8.63 -0.61 -15.11
C ARG A 8 9.97 -0.08 -14.60
N GLU A 9 10.13 1.23 -14.49
CA GLU A 9 11.32 1.87 -13.91
C GLU A 9 11.06 2.38 -12.49
N LEU A 10 9.81 2.31 -12.00
CA LEU A 10 9.44 2.84 -10.70
C LEU A 10 9.74 1.83 -9.59
N GLU A 11 10.57 2.20 -8.62
CA GLU A 11 10.85 1.39 -7.42
C GLU A 11 9.55 0.94 -6.73
N ILE A 12 8.58 1.87 -6.62
CA ILE A 12 7.27 1.58 -6.00
C ILE A 12 6.49 0.51 -6.76
N TYR A 13 6.63 0.43 -8.08
CA TYR A 13 5.98 -0.61 -8.87
C TYR A 13 6.64 -1.97 -8.60
N HIS A 14 7.97 -2.05 -8.61
CA HIS A 14 8.68 -3.30 -8.32
C HIS A 14 8.35 -3.85 -6.94
N LEU A 15 8.28 -2.97 -5.92
CA LEU A 15 7.89 -3.35 -4.57
C LEU A 15 6.44 -3.86 -4.51
N ALA A 16 5.50 -3.14 -5.14
CA ALA A 16 4.10 -3.57 -5.21
C ALA A 16 3.93 -4.90 -5.95
N HIS A 17 4.64 -5.07 -7.06
CA HIS A 17 4.61 -6.29 -7.87
C HIS A 17 5.18 -7.49 -7.11
N ALA A 18 6.33 -7.34 -6.44
CA ALA A 18 6.87 -8.42 -5.62
C ALA A 18 5.93 -8.76 -4.46
N PHE A 19 5.35 -7.75 -3.82
CA PHE A 19 4.44 -7.94 -2.70
C PHE A 19 3.13 -8.62 -3.10
N VAL A 20 2.54 -8.32 -4.27
CA VAL A 20 1.33 -9.03 -4.70
C VAL A 20 1.63 -10.52 -4.92
N LEU A 21 2.77 -10.89 -5.50
CA LEU A 21 3.15 -12.30 -5.67
C LEU A 21 3.28 -13.03 -4.33
N ASP A 22 3.91 -12.37 -3.35
CA ASP A 22 3.98 -12.85 -1.96
C ASP A 22 2.57 -13.10 -1.38
N ILE A 23 1.61 -12.21 -1.63
CA ILE A 23 0.22 -12.35 -1.17
C ILE A 23 -0.51 -13.51 -1.87
N TYR A 24 -0.29 -13.74 -3.17
CA TYR A 24 -0.84 -14.91 -3.86
C TYR A 24 -0.33 -16.22 -3.27
N GLU A 25 0.93 -16.27 -2.82
CA GLU A 25 1.46 -17.44 -2.10
C GLU A 25 0.86 -17.57 -0.70
N LEU A 26 0.78 -16.48 0.07
CA LEU A 26 0.15 -16.48 1.40
C LEU A 26 -1.31 -16.92 1.37
N ALA A 27 -2.06 -16.47 0.37
CA ALA A 27 -3.49 -16.77 0.21
C ALA A 27 -3.77 -18.28 0.10
N LYS A 28 -2.79 -19.11 -0.27
CA LYS A 28 -2.93 -20.57 -0.31
C LYS A 28 -3.03 -21.20 1.07
N ASP A 29 -2.56 -20.51 2.11
CA ASP A 29 -2.63 -20.98 3.50
C ASP A 29 -4.03 -20.80 4.12
N PHE A 30 -4.91 -20.02 3.47
CA PHE A 30 -6.24 -19.71 4.00
C PHE A 30 -7.20 -20.91 3.82
N PRO A 31 -8.18 -21.08 4.73
CA PRO A 31 -9.22 -22.09 4.55
C PRO A 31 -10.03 -21.87 3.27
N LYS A 32 -10.45 -22.95 2.62
CA LYS A 32 -11.27 -22.88 1.40
C LYS A 32 -12.61 -22.16 1.58
N SER A 33 -13.13 -22.12 2.80
CA SER A 33 -14.32 -21.33 3.13
C SER A 33 -14.13 -19.81 2.96
N GLU A 34 -12.88 -19.33 2.97
CA GLU A 34 -12.53 -17.91 2.81
C GLU A 34 -12.28 -17.48 1.37
N ASP A 35 -12.32 -18.40 0.40
CA ASP A 35 -12.01 -18.12 -1.02
C ASP A 35 -12.82 -16.94 -1.57
N ASN A 36 -14.11 -16.82 -1.20
CA ASN A 36 -15.01 -15.72 -1.60
C ASN A 36 -15.18 -14.63 -0.54
N ASN A 37 -14.39 -14.67 0.54
CA ASN A 37 -14.43 -13.72 1.64
C ASN A 37 -13.05 -13.10 1.85
N LEU A 38 -12.34 -13.43 2.93
CA LEU A 38 -11.10 -12.75 3.30
C LEU A 38 -9.98 -12.96 2.27
N THR A 39 -9.89 -14.17 1.71
CA THR A 39 -8.90 -14.49 0.67
C THR A 39 -9.10 -13.61 -0.57
N SER A 40 -10.34 -13.52 -1.08
CA SER A 40 -10.63 -12.66 -2.25
C SER A 40 -10.41 -11.18 -1.97
N GLN A 41 -10.72 -10.69 -0.76
CA GLN A 41 -10.49 -9.30 -0.38
C GLN A 41 -9.00 -8.98 -0.34
N LEU A 42 -8.20 -9.82 0.32
CA LEU A 42 -6.76 -9.66 0.42
C LEU A 42 -6.09 -9.66 -0.95
N VAL A 43 -6.39 -10.66 -1.79
CA VAL A 43 -5.77 -10.81 -3.11
C VAL A 43 -6.15 -9.65 -4.04
N ARG A 44 -7.42 -9.24 -4.05
CA ARG A 44 -7.86 -8.10 -4.89
C ARG A 44 -7.21 -6.79 -4.44
N ALA A 45 -7.19 -6.51 -3.14
CA ALA A 45 -6.57 -5.30 -2.60
C ALA A 45 -5.06 -5.26 -2.92
N ALA A 46 -4.35 -6.38 -2.74
CA ALA A 46 -2.92 -6.47 -3.09
C ALA A 46 -2.68 -6.30 -4.60
N THR A 47 -3.56 -6.88 -5.43
CA THR A 47 -3.50 -6.74 -6.90
C THR A 47 -3.73 -5.30 -7.36
N CYS A 48 -4.59 -4.54 -6.67
CA CYS A 48 -4.80 -3.13 -6.97
C CYS A 48 -3.54 -2.27 -6.76
N LEU A 49 -2.56 -2.70 -5.96
CA LEU A 49 -1.35 -1.93 -5.69
C LEU A 49 -0.52 -1.68 -6.97
N PRO A 50 0.03 -2.70 -7.66
CA PRO A 50 0.79 -2.49 -8.88
C PRO A 50 -0.08 -1.99 -10.04
N LEU A 51 -1.37 -2.37 -10.11
CA LEU A 51 -2.27 -1.94 -11.19
C LEU A 51 -2.51 -0.43 -11.17
N ASN A 52 -2.80 0.16 -10.01
CA ASN A 52 -2.97 1.61 -9.90
C ASN A 52 -1.67 2.37 -10.22
N ILE A 53 -0.50 1.84 -9.83
CA ILE A 53 0.78 2.46 -10.19
C ILE A 53 1.00 2.42 -11.70
N ALA A 54 0.74 1.28 -12.35
CA ALA A 54 0.88 1.12 -13.78
C ALA A 54 -0.08 2.04 -14.56
N GLU A 55 -1.36 2.03 -14.22
CA GLU A 55 -2.38 2.87 -14.85
C GLU A 55 -2.08 4.35 -14.66
N GLY A 56 -1.76 4.75 -13.42
CA GLY A 56 -1.43 6.13 -13.08
C GLY A 56 -0.17 6.64 -13.77
N SER A 57 0.83 5.79 -14.01
CA SER A 57 2.06 6.19 -14.72
C SER A 57 1.79 6.61 -16.17
N GLY A 58 0.71 6.10 -16.77
CA GLY A 58 0.26 6.45 -18.12
C GLY A 58 -0.49 7.80 -18.17
N ALA A 59 -0.81 8.40 -17.03
CA ALA A 59 -1.64 9.60 -16.97
C ALA A 59 -1.04 10.82 -17.68
N ASN A 60 -1.92 11.75 -18.07
CA ASN A 60 -1.56 12.97 -18.78
C ASN A 60 -0.89 14.03 -17.89
N SER A 61 -0.92 13.87 -16.56
CA SER A 61 -0.25 14.79 -15.63
C SER A 61 0.11 14.11 -14.31
N ASN A 62 1.11 14.66 -13.62
CA ASN A 62 1.51 14.21 -12.28
C ASN A 62 0.39 14.37 -11.24
N LYS A 63 -0.51 15.35 -11.42
CA LYS A 63 -1.70 15.52 -10.57
C LYS A 63 -2.67 14.36 -10.71
N VAL A 64 -2.90 13.88 -11.93
CA VAL A 64 -3.73 12.70 -12.15
C VAL A 64 -3.03 11.44 -11.64
N PHE A 65 -1.72 11.31 -11.86
CA PHE A 65 -0.95 10.19 -11.30
C PHE A 65 -1.06 10.13 -9.77
N LEU A 66 -0.97 11.27 -9.08
CA LEU A 66 -1.19 11.34 -7.63
C LEU A 66 -2.52 10.71 -7.20
N ASN A 67 -3.62 10.95 -7.92
CA ASN A 67 -4.92 10.33 -7.61
C ASN A 67 -4.86 8.80 -7.67
N PHE A 68 -4.17 8.22 -8.66
CA PHE A 68 -3.95 6.77 -8.73
C PHE A 68 -3.10 6.26 -7.56
N LEU A 69 -2.07 7.00 -7.15
CA LEU A 69 -1.27 6.65 -5.98
C LEU A 69 -2.09 6.74 -4.68
N VAL A 70 -3.10 7.63 -4.60
CA VAL A 70 -4.06 7.64 -3.50
C VAL A 70 -4.86 6.35 -3.44
N PHE A 71 -5.38 5.86 -4.57
CA PHE A 71 -6.10 4.59 -4.62
C PHE A 71 -5.18 3.42 -4.23
N CYS A 72 -3.94 3.42 -4.72
CA CYS A 72 -2.91 2.48 -4.33
C CYS A 72 -2.69 2.46 -2.80
N TYR A 73 -2.57 3.64 -2.17
CA TYR A 73 -2.46 3.72 -0.71
C TYR A 73 -3.70 3.18 0.00
N ARG A 74 -4.92 3.53 -0.47
CA ARG A 74 -6.15 3.02 0.15
C ARG A 74 -6.23 1.50 0.11
N SER A 75 -5.88 0.89 -1.03
CA SER A 75 -5.77 -0.57 -1.13
C SER A 75 -4.71 -1.15 -0.18
N SER A 76 -3.64 -0.42 0.13
CA SER A 76 -2.63 -0.89 1.10
C SER A 76 -3.19 -0.98 2.54
N LEU A 77 -4.12 -0.10 2.90
CA LEU A 77 -4.81 -0.17 4.18
C LEU A 77 -5.77 -1.37 4.25
N GLU A 78 -6.44 -1.69 3.14
CA GLU A 78 -7.27 -2.89 3.04
C GLU A 78 -6.44 -4.17 3.18
N VAL A 79 -5.26 -4.21 2.54
CA VAL A 79 -4.30 -5.32 2.74
C VAL A 79 -3.89 -5.42 4.21
N GLU A 80 -3.51 -4.31 4.85
CA GLU A 80 -3.11 -4.31 6.26
C GLU A 80 -4.21 -4.86 7.17
N ALA A 81 -5.45 -4.42 6.97
CA ALA A 81 -6.60 -4.91 7.71
C ALA A 81 -6.85 -6.40 7.47
N CYS A 82 -6.75 -6.87 6.21
CA CYS A 82 -6.92 -8.29 5.89
C CYS A 82 -5.83 -9.17 6.51
N LEU A 83 -4.58 -8.70 6.54
CA LEU A 83 -3.47 -9.40 7.19
C LEU A 83 -3.67 -9.49 8.70
N LEU A 84 -4.16 -8.42 9.34
CA LEU A 84 -4.50 -8.42 10.76
C LEU A 84 -5.64 -9.42 11.05
N LEU A 85 -6.72 -9.38 10.27
CA LEU A 85 -7.82 -10.35 10.41
C LEU A 85 -7.35 -11.78 10.21
N GLY A 86 -6.55 -12.05 9.17
CA GLY A 86 -6.02 -13.39 8.91
C GLY A 86 -5.14 -13.89 10.06
N LYS A 87 -4.39 -13.01 10.72
CA LYS A 87 -3.63 -13.34 11.94
C LYS A 87 -4.56 -13.66 13.11
N ASP A 88 -5.51 -12.77 13.41
CA ASP A 88 -6.40 -12.90 14.57
C ASP A 88 -7.36 -14.09 14.47
N LEU A 89 -7.73 -14.48 13.24
CA LEU A 89 -8.50 -15.69 12.95
C LEU A 89 -7.64 -16.97 12.92
N GLY A 90 -6.32 -16.85 13.10
CA GLY A 90 -5.38 -17.98 13.13
C GLY A 90 -4.99 -18.55 11.77
N TYR A 91 -5.31 -17.87 10.66
CA TYR A 91 -4.95 -18.28 9.30
C TYR A 91 -3.50 -17.91 8.95
N ILE A 92 -2.96 -16.88 9.60
CA ILE A 92 -1.58 -16.41 9.44
C ILE A 92 -0.84 -16.52 10.77
N GLN A 93 0.26 -17.28 10.79
CA GLN A 93 1.15 -17.35 11.95
C GLN A 93 1.87 -16.01 12.20
N ASP A 94 2.13 -15.67 13.47
CA ASP A 94 2.77 -14.40 13.87
C ASP A 94 4.07 -14.08 13.11
N ARG A 95 4.91 -15.11 12.91
CA ARG A 95 6.16 -14.98 12.16
C ARG A 95 5.92 -14.60 10.70
N LYS A 96 4.95 -15.25 10.05
CA LYS A 96 4.55 -14.92 8.67
C LYS A 96 3.97 -13.52 8.63
N PHE A 97 3.01 -13.22 9.52
CA PHE A 97 2.39 -11.89 9.62
C PHE A 97 3.45 -10.78 9.70
N SER A 98 4.43 -10.91 10.59
CA SER A 98 5.51 -9.92 10.75
C SER A 98 6.28 -9.68 9.44
N ILE A 99 6.61 -10.75 8.70
CA ILE A 99 7.31 -10.64 7.41
C ILE A 99 6.47 -9.89 6.37
N TYR A 100 5.19 -10.26 6.20
CA TYR A 100 4.33 -9.60 5.21
C TYR A 100 4.04 -8.15 5.60
N PHE A 101 3.86 -7.88 6.89
CA PHE A 101 3.64 -6.55 7.42
C PHE A 101 4.84 -5.63 7.18
N GLU A 102 6.07 -6.10 7.44
CA GLU A 102 7.29 -5.32 7.15
C GLU A 102 7.45 -5.01 5.66
N LYS A 103 7.14 -5.98 4.78
CA LYS A 103 7.17 -5.77 3.33
C LYS A 103 6.16 -4.69 2.90
N LEU A 104 4.92 -4.78 3.40
CA LEU A 104 3.86 -3.79 3.13
C LEU A 104 4.27 -2.40 3.63
N ASP A 105 4.76 -2.29 4.87
CA ASP A 105 5.17 -1.05 5.50
C ASP A 105 6.37 -0.39 4.77
N LYS A 106 7.33 -1.20 4.29
CA LYS A 106 8.40 -0.73 3.40
C LYS A 106 7.83 -0.15 2.10
N PHE A 107 6.90 -0.84 1.46
CA PHE A 107 6.24 -0.37 0.24
C PHE A 107 5.50 0.95 0.49
N VAL A 108 4.67 1.04 1.53
CA VAL A 108 3.87 2.23 1.87
C VAL A 108 4.76 3.45 2.14
N ARG A 109 5.89 3.27 2.85
CA ARG A 109 6.87 4.36 3.04
C ARG A 109 7.44 4.89 1.73
N LYS A 110 7.77 4.00 0.79
CA LYS A 110 8.32 4.36 -0.52
C LYS A 110 7.27 5.03 -1.39
N LEU A 111 6.05 4.49 -1.41
CA LEU A 111 4.88 5.09 -2.07
C LEU A 111 4.66 6.52 -1.56
N TYR A 112 4.63 6.71 -0.25
CA TYR A 112 4.41 8.02 0.36
C TYR A 112 5.49 9.04 -0.03
N ARG A 113 6.77 8.67 0.06
CA ARG A 113 7.87 9.54 -0.38
C ARG A 113 7.73 9.94 -1.84
N TYR A 114 7.32 9.02 -2.69
CA TYR A 114 7.10 9.29 -4.11
C TYR A 114 5.90 10.23 -4.34
N MET A 115 4.82 10.07 -3.58
CA MET A 115 3.68 11.00 -3.61
C MET A 115 4.09 12.41 -3.17
N GLN A 116 4.89 12.56 -2.10
CA GLN A 116 5.40 13.86 -1.67
C GLN A 116 6.24 14.53 -2.75
N TYR A 117 7.14 13.77 -3.38
CA TYR A 117 7.94 14.25 -4.50
C TYR A 117 7.05 14.76 -5.66
N LEU A 118 6.02 14.00 -6.05
CA LEU A 118 5.09 14.42 -7.09
C LEU A 118 4.27 15.68 -6.71
N ASP A 119 3.87 15.82 -5.45
CA ASP A 119 3.14 16.98 -4.96
C ASP A 119 4.01 18.26 -4.98
N GLU A 120 5.28 18.14 -4.57
CA GLU A 120 6.25 19.25 -4.60
C GLU A 120 6.50 19.79 -6.01
N ILE A 121 6.63 18.90 -7.00
CA ILE A 121 6.90 19.29 -8.40
C ILE A 121 5.64 19.74 -9.15
N THR A 122 4.44 19.41 -8.66
CA THR A 122 3.17 19.90 -9.26
C THR A 122 2.80 21.31 -8.79
N GLY A 123 3.56 21.89 -7.86
CA GLY A 123 3.47 23.32 -7.52
C GLY A 123 2.29 23.69 -6.63
N ASN A 124 1.69 22.73 -5.91
CA ASN A 124 0.50 22.94 -5.07
C ASN A 124 0.75 23.76 -3.78
N ARG A 125 1.86 24.50 -3.72
CA ARG A 125 2.49 24.99 -2.48
C ARG A 125 1.83 26.19 -1.78
N LYS A 126 0.65 26.70 -2.19
CA LYS A 126 0.10 27.91 -1.52
C LYS A 126 -1.37 27.95 -1.12
N ASN A 127 -2.29 27.14 -1.64
CA ASN A 127 -3.71 27.33 -1.28
C ASN A 127 -4.52 26.08 -0.96
N ASP A 128 -3.95 24.90 -1.10
CA ASP A 128 -4.67 23.69 -0.74
C ASP A 128 -3.76 22.85 0.15
N ARG A 129 -3.80 23.15 1.45
CA ARG A 129 -3.58 22.10 2.45
C ARG A 129 -4.73 21.13 2.26
N THR A 130 -4.72 20.38 1.17
CA THR A 130 -5.69 19.34 0.89
C THR A 130 -5.73 18.53 2.17
N GLN A 131 -6.93 18.46 2.74
CA GLN A 131 -7.28 17.66 3.91
C GLN A 131 -6.58 16.28 3.88
N PHE A 132 -6.33 15.78 2.67
CA PHE A 132 -5.43 14.70 2.27
C PHE A 132 -4.07 14.64 3.01
N CYS A 133 -3.17 15.62 2.84
CA CYS A 133 -1.84 15.58 3.47
C CYS A 133 -1.90 15.67 5.00
N ARG A 134 -2.91 16.34 5.58
CA ARG A 134 -3.07 16.44 7.05
C ARG A 134 -3.60 15.15 7.67
N GLN A 135 -4.65 14.57 7.08
CA GLN A 135 -5.22 13.30 7.53
C GLN A 135 -4.20 12.16 7.38
N TYR A 136 -3.45 12.14 6.28
CA TYR A 136 -2.44 11.11 6.01
C TYR A 136 -1.17 11.27 6.83
N LYS A 137 -0.69 12.50 7.08
CA LYS A 137 0.44 12.72 8.00
C LYS A 137 0.06 12.30 9.42
N TYR A 138 -1.18 12.57 9.84
CA TYR A 138 -1.71 12.06 11.10
C TYR A 138 -1.75 10.52 11.15
N TYR A 139 -2.27 9.83 10.14
CA TYR A 139 -2.28 8.36 10.12
C TYR A 139 -0.89 7.75 10.01
N ALA A 140 0.01 8.29 9.17
CA ALA A 140 1.39 7.86 9.11
C ALA A 140 2.08 8.02 10.47
N ASP A 141 1.99 9.19 11.10
CA ASP A 141 2.58 9.47 12.41
C ASP A 141 1.99 8.61 13.54
N GLN A 142 0.70 8.27 13.50
CA GLN A 142 0.03 7.40 14.48
C GLN A 142 0.35 5.90 14.24
N SER A 143 0.28 5.44 12.99
CA SER A 143 0.64 4.07 12.62
C SER A 143 2.13 3.79 12.89
N PHE A 144 3.04 4.76 12.71
CA PHE A 144 4.45 4.57 13.11
C PHE A 144 4.64 4.50 14.64
N LYS A 145 3.83 5.19 15.43
CA LYS A 145 3.85 5.11 16.90
C LYS A 145 3.26 3.78 17.42
N GLN A 146 2.21 3.26 16.80
CA GLN A 146 1.56 2.00 17.21
C GLN A 146 2.25 0.74 16.64
N ARG A 147 2.86 0.80 15.45
CA ARG A 147 3.68 -0.30 14.90
C ARG A 147 4.85 -0.70 15.79
N GLY A 148 5.37 0.24 16.58
CA GLY A 148 6.40 -0.03 17.58
C GLY A 148 5.89 -0.70 18.87
N SER A 149 4.59 -0.74 19.16
CA SER A 149 4.07 -1.38 20.39
C SER A 149 3.60 -2.82 20.14
N HIS A 150 3.04 -3.13 18.98
CA HIS A 150 2.58 -4.49 18.65
C HIS A 150 3.72 -5.51 18.44
N LEU A 151 4.93 -5.08 18.07
CA LEU A 151 6.11 -5.93 18.03
C LEU A 151 6.77 -6.14 19.41
N ARG A 152 6.30 -5.45 20.46
CA ARG A 152 6.87 -5.52 21.82
C ARG A 152 6.00 -6.27 22.83
N GLN A 153 4.87 -6.82 22.40
CA GLN A 153 3.94 -7.56 23.27
C GLN A 153 3.76 -9.04 22.84
N ALA A 154 4.68 -9.58 22.03
CA ALA A 154 4.78 -11.00 21.71
C ALA A 154 6.09 -11.57 22.26
#